data_AF-A0A2R8AKD6-F1
#
_entry.id   AF-A0A2R8AKD6-F1
#
_cell.length_a   1.000
_cell.length_b   1.000
_cell.length_c   1.000
_cell.angle_alpha   90.00
_cell.angle_beta   90.00
_cell.angle_gamma   90.00
#
_symmetry.space_group_name_H-M   'P 1'
#
loop_
_entity.id
_entity.type
_entity.pdbx_description
1 polymer ?
#
loop_
_entity_poly.entity_id
_entity_poly.type
_entity_poly.pdbx_seq_one_letter_code
_entity_poly.pdbx_strand_id
1 'polypeptide(L)' 'MTKIHLIKDPTIQAANDVPKKRNCLRCNAYFESESFGNRICGQCKSTTAWRNGVAFAPGTSSRR' A
#
# COMPACT_ATOMS: atom_id res chain seq x y z
N MET A 1 36.75 14.24 -22.12
CA MET A 1 36.25 12.85 -22.09
C MET A 1 35.52 12.65 -20.77
N THR A 2 34.32 13.21 -20.63
CA THR A 2 33.59 13.23 -19.35
C THR A 2 32.82 11.93 -19.20
N LYS A 3 33.42 10.99 -18.47
CA LYS A 3 32.81 9.71 -18.10
C LYS A 3 31.77 9.96 -16.99
N ILE A 4 30.55 10.29 -17.39
CA ILE A 4 29.38 10.31 -16.50
C ILE A 4 29.02 8.85 -16.24
N HIS A 5 29.64 8.23 -15.23
CA HIS A 5 29.17 6.95 -14.72
C HIS A 5 28.27 7.17 -13.53
N LEU A 6 27.00 6.92 -13.80
CA LEU A 6 25.99 6.39 -12.89
C LEU A 6 25.94 7.07 -11.52
N ILE A 7 25.08 8.09 -11.44
CA ILE A 7 24.25 8.27 -10.25
C ILE A 7 23.39 7.01 -10.14
N LYS A 8 23.95 5.97 -9.52
CA LYS A 8 23.13 4.98 -8.83
C LYS A 8 23.03 5.56 -7.42
N ASP A 9 22.04 6.40 -7.19
CA ASP A 9 21.53 6.64 -5.84
C ASP A 9 20.39 5.63 -5.63
N PRO A 10 20.67 4.35 -5.28
CA PRO A 10 19.59 3.39 -5.03
C PRO A 10 18.86 3.65 -3.71
N THR A 11 19.16 4.73 -2.98
CA THR A 11 18.90 4.77 -1.53
C THR A 11 18.36 6.10 -1.00
N ILE A 12 17.75 6.96 -1.83
CA ILE A 12 16.66 7.78 -1.29
C ILE A 12 15.37 6.95 -1.35
N GLN A 13 15.42 5.74 -0.77
CA GLN A 13 14.20 5.13 -0.28
C GLN A 13 13.70 6.12 0.76
N ALA A 14 12.52 6.70 0.54
CA ALA A 14 11.88 7.51 1.56
C ALA A 14 11.99 6.71 2.85
N ALA A 15 12.67 7.23 3.90
CA ALA A 15 13.09 6.44 5.07
C ALA A 15 11.94 5.69 5.78
N ASN A 16 10.70 5.96 5.38
CA ASN A 16 9.46 5.38 5.85
C ASN A 16 8.84 4.32 4.92
N ASP A 17 9.49 4.00 3.79
CA ASP A 17 9.10 3.00 2.80
C ASP A 17 9.67 1.62 3.13
N VAL A 18 9.67 1.29 4.41
CA VAL A 18 10.14 0.01 4.93
C VAL A 18 8.92 -0.91 5.14
N PRO A 19 9.07 -2.23 4.90
CA PRO A 19 8.07 -3.21 5.26
C PRO A 19 7.69 -3.08 6.74
N LYS A 20 6.41 -2.91 7.04
CA LYS A 20 5.93 -2.87 8.44
C LYS A 20 4.53 -3.40 8.59
N LYS A 21 4.18 -3.79 9.82
CA LYS A 21 2.81 -4.20 10.16
C LYS A 21 1.91 -2.96 10.18
N ARG A 22 0.86 -2.96 9.37
CA ARG A 22 -0.15 -1.88 9.28
C ARG A 22 -1.55 -2.50 9.32
N ASN A 23 -2.55 -1.71 9.72
CA ASN A 23 -3.96 -2.09 9.58
C ASN A 23 -4.44 -1.80 8.16
N CYS A 24 -5.16 -2.75 7.57
CA CYS A 24 -5.79 -2.61 6.26
C CYS A 24 -6.82 -1.48 6.31
N LEU A 25 -6.73 -0.50 5.42
CA LEU A 25 -7.71 0.60 5.35
C LEU A 25 -9.13 0.13 4.96
N ARG A 26 -9.26 -1.12 4.52
CA ARG A 26 -10.52 -1.70 4.08
C ARG A 26 -11.21 -2.54 5.17
N CYS A 27 -10.49 -3.47 5.77
CA CYS A 27 -11.06 -4.43 6.73
C CYS A 27 -10.47 -4.29 8.14
N ASN A 28 -9.56 -3.35 8.38
CA ASN A 28 -8.80 -3.16 9.62
C ASN A 28 -7.94 -4.35 10.08
N ALA A 29 -7.85 -5.43 9.29
CA ALA A 29 -6.97 -6.55 9.58
C ALA A 29 -5.49 -6.15 9.59
N TYR A 30 -4.72 -6.73 10.49
CA TYR A 30 -3.26 -6.56 10.52
C TYR A 30 -2.61 -7.33 9.36
N PHE A 31 -1.73 -6.67 8.62
CA PHE A 31 -0.97 -7.29 7.53
C PHE A 31 0.41 -6.64 7.37
N GLU A 32 1.34 -7.37 6.76
CA GLU A 32 2.65 -6.82 6.39
C GLU A 32 2.53 -6.00 5.11
N SER A 33 2.81 -4.72 5.24
CA SER A 33 2.82 -3.79 4.11
C SER A 33 4.25 -3.62 3.64
N GLU A 34 4.55 -4.10 2.44
CA GLU A 34 5.89 -4.07 1.81
C GLU A 34 6.42 -2.64 1.61
N SER A 35 5.51 -1.68 1.40
CA SER A 35 5.83 -0.28 1.12
C SER A 35 4.78 0.64 1.75
N PHE A 36 5.08 1.95 1.85
CA PHE A 36 4.17 2.99 2.31
C PHE A 36 2.86 3.03 1.50
N GLY A 37 2.95 2.77 0.19
CA GLY A 37 1.79 2.71 -0.72
C GLY A 37 0.92 1.45 -0.52
N ASN A 38 1.45 0.39 0.10
CA ASN A 38 0.74 -0.87 0.26
C ASN A 38 -0.11 -0.89 1.54
N ARG A 39 -1.22 -0.13 1.59
CA ARG A 39 -2.11 -0.01 2.77
C ARG A 39 -3.34 -0.94 2.77
N ILE A 40 -3.41 -1.88 1.82
CA ILE A 40 -4.53 -2.82 1.65
C ILE A 40 -3.99 -4.25 1.68
N CYS A 41 -4.55 -5.09 2.54
CA CYS A 41 -4.10 -6.48 2.68
C CYS A 41 -4.34 -7.31 1.41
N GLY A 42 -3.58 -8.40 1.25
CA GLY A 42 -3.69 -9.29 0.08
C GLY A 42 -5.09 -9.85 -0.15
N GLN A 43 -5.84 -10.13 0.93
CA GLN A 43 -7.22 -10.60 0.85
C GLN A 43 -8.17 -9.54 0.27
N CYS A 44 -8.03 -8.28 0.70
CA CYS A 44 -8.83 -7.20 0.12
C CYS A 44 -8.42 -6.92 -1.33
N LYS A 45 -7.13 -7.02 -1.65
CA LYS A 45 -6.62 -6.85 -3.02
C LYS A 45 -7.10 -7.93 -3.99
N SER A 46 -7.29 -9.18 -3.52
CA SER A 46 -7.77 -10.28 -4.37
C SER A 46 -9.26 -10.20 -4.69
N THR A 47 -10.03 -9.42 -3.93
CA THR A 47 -11.47 -9.23 -4.19
C THR A 47 -11.72 -8.63 -5.57
N THR A 48 -12.77 -9.10 -6.23
CA THR A 48 -13.20 -8.58 -7.55
C THR A 48 -13.55 -7.09 -7.47
N ALA A 49 -14.12 -6.63 -6.36
CA ALA A 49 -14.42 -5.21 -6.14
C ALA A 49 -13.16 -4.33 -6.20
N TRP A 50 -12.05 -4.77 -5.60
CA TRP A 50 -10.77 -4.07 -5.69
C TRP A 50 -10.19 -4.10 -7.11
N ARG A 51 -10.19 -5.28 -7.74
CA ARG A 51 -9.65 -5.46 -9.10
C ARG A 51 -10.40 -4.65 -10.16
N ASN A 52 -11.71 -4.51 -10.01
CA ASN A 52 -12.55 -3.75 -10.94
C ASN A 52 -12.64 -2.25 -10.58
N GLY A 53 -11.88 -1.76 -9.59
CA GLY A 53 -11.90 -0.36 -9.18
C GLY A 53 -13.26 0.10 -8.63
N VAL A 54 -14.10 -0.84 -8.19
CA VAL A 54 -15.40 -0.51 -7.61
C VAL A 54 -15.15 0.10 -6.25
N ALA A 55 -15.45 1.39 -6.12
CA ALA A 55 -15.41 2.07 -4.85
C ALA A 55 -16.26 1.29 -3.84
N PHE A 56 -15.64 0.91 -2.73
CA PHE A 56 -16.41 0.42 -1.61
C PHE A 56 -16.84 1.60 -0.79
N ALA A 57 -18.14 1.77 -0.68
CA ALA A 57 -18.67 2.35 0.51
C ALA A 57 -18.44 1.30 1.63
N PRO A 58 -17.50 1.49 2.57
CA PRO A 58 -17.66 0.83 3.86
C PRO A 58 -19.03 1.25 4.32
N GLY A 59 -19.92 0.27 4.48
CA GLY A 59 -21.30 0.50 4.90
C GLY A 59 -21.28 1.58 5.95
N THR A 60 -21.95 2.68 5.64
CA THR A 60 -22.27 3.71 6.62
C THR A 60 -22.66 2.96 7.88
N SER A 61 -21.93 3.19 8.97
CA SER A 61 -22.45 2.85 10.28
C SER A 61 -23.64 3.79 10.50
N SER A 62 -24.76 3.47 9.88
CA SER A 62 -26.07 3.92 10.31
C SER A 62 -26.29 3.20 11.64
N ARG A 63 -25.70 3.76 12.70
CA ARG A 63 -26.22 3.53 14.03
C ARG A 63 -27.52 4.31 14.09
N ARG A 64 -28.58 3.51 14.08
CA ARG A 64 -29.96 3.87 14.37
C ARG A 64 -30.05 4.65 15.69
#